data_AF-A0A0A9XG58-F1
#
_entry.id   AF-A0A0A9XG58-F1
#
_cell.length_a   1.000
_cell.length_b   1.000
_cell.length_c   1.000
_cell.angle_alpha   90.00
_cell.angle_beta   90.00
_cell.angle_gamma   90.00
#
_symmetry.space_group_name_H-M   'P 1'
#
loop_
_entity.id
_entity.type
_entity.pdbx_description
1 polymer ?
#
loop_
_entity_poly.entity_id
_entity_poly.type
_entity_poly.pdbx_seq_one_letter_code
_entity_poly.pdbx_strand_id
1 'polypeptide(L)'
;MTLRHRLLVAEVCEALLELHLSEETPATKADILKEMEDRGTKPEVRRVFQSKRPTMAEFNTAFRFTETFGLVRPERTSSGKYVYSLEGRLKEVMNACRGDFDDVITDFAKKPWK
;
A
#
# COMPACT_ATOMS: atom_id res chain seq x y z
N MET A 1 6.99 15.34 3.20
CA MET A 1 6.70 13.90 3.30
C MET A 1 7.85 13.20 4.01
N THR A 2 7.61 12.54 5.16
CA THR A 2 8.66 11.89 5.97
C THR A 2 9.01 10.49 5.44
N LEU A 3 10.18 9.97 5.80
CA LEU A 3 10.59 8.59 5.47
C LEU A 3 9.58 7.56 5.96
N ARG A 4 9.10 7.71 7.21
CA ARG A 4 8.06 6.84 7.78
C ARG A 4 6.78 6.81 6.95
N HIS A 5 6.33 7.95 6.45
CA HIS A 5 5.12 8.00 5.62
C HIS A 5 5.31 7.25 4.29
N ARG A 6 6.48 7.39 3.63
CA ARG A 6 6.79 6.68 2.38
C ARG A 6 6.81 5.16 2.56
N LEU A 7 7.44 4.72 3.65
CA LEU A 7 7.50 3.31 4.02
C LEU A 7 6.11 2.73 4.30
N LEU A 8 5.21 3.50 4.91
CA LEU A 8 3.83 3.06 5.11
C LEU A 8 3.01 3.04 3.82
N VAL A 9 3.22 3.99 2.90
CA VAL A 9 2.59 3.96 1.57
C VAL A 9 3.01 2.71 0.80
N ALA A 10 4.30 2.33 0.89
CA ALA A 10 4.82 1.10 0.32
C ALA A 10 4.07 -0.13 0.85
N GLU A 11 3.98 -0.22 2.17
CA GLU A 11 3.39 -1.38 2.83
C GLU A 11 1.88 -1.48 2.58
N VAL A 12 1.16 -0.36 2.41
CA VAL A 12 -0.25 -0.38 1.96
C VAL A 12 -0.39 -1.08 0.61
N CYS A 13 0.48 -0.75 -0.35
CA CYS A 13 0.44 -1.35 -1.69
C CYS A 13 0.84 -2.83 -1.66
N GLU A 14 1.85 -3.19 -0.87
CA GLU A 14 2.30 -4.57 -0.68
C GLU A 14 1.25 -5.45 -0.01
N ALA A 15 0.60 -4.96 1.05
CA ALA A 15 -0.51 -5.65 1.70
C ALA A 15 -1.67 -5.88 0.72
N LEU A 16 -2.01 -4.87 -0.08
CA LEU A 16 -3.05 -5.00 -1.09
C LEU A 16 -2.66 -5.94 -2.24
N LEU A 17 -1.37 -6.04 -2.58
CA LEU A 17 -0.88 -7.02 -3.56
C LEU A 17 -1.04 -8.45 -3.02
N GLU A 18 -0.66 -8.69 -1.77
CA GLU A 18 -0.79 -10.01 -1.12
C GLU A 18 -2.26 -10.46 -1.09
N LEU A 19 -3.18 -9.58 -0.69
CA LEU A 19 -4.62 -9.84 -0.66
C LEU A 19 -5.20 -10.14 -2.06
N HIS A 20 -4.62 -9.60 -3.14
CA HIS A 20 -5.03 -9.97 -4.50
C HIS A 20 -4.42 -11.27 -4.99
N LEU A 21 -3.21 -11.62 -4.53
CA LEU A 21 -2.52 -12.86 -4.91
C LEU A 21 -3.10 -14.09 -4.19
N SER A 22 -3.73 -13.91 -3.03
CA SER A 22 -4.44 -14.96 -2.31
C SER A 22 -5.79 -15.36 -2.95
N GLU A 23 -6.14 -14.78 -4.10
CA GLU A 23 -7.44 -14.94 -4.78
C GLU A 23 -8.64 -14.48 -3.94
N GLU A 24 -8.41 -13.76 -2.84
CA GLU A 24 -9.48 -13.23 -2.01
C GLU A 24 -10.19 -12.06 -2.71
N THR A 25 -11.50 -11.99 -2.45
CA THR A 25 -12.43 -10.94 -2.88
C THR A 25 -11.90 -9.52 -2.62
N PRO A 26 -12.47 -8.49 -3.29
CA PRO A 26 -12.00 -7.11 -3.18
C PRO A 26 -11.75 -6.65 -1.73
N ALA A 27 -10.54 -6.16 -1.42
CA ALA A 27 -10.10 -5.89 -0.06
C ALA A 27 -10.71 -4.60 0.51
N THR A 28 -11.16 -4.61 1.77
CA THR A 28 -11.56 -3.39 2.48
C THR A 28 -10.37 -2.70 3.15
N LYS A 29 -10.55 -1.44 3.60
CA LYS A 29 -9.53 -0.73 4.40
C LYS A 29 -9.14 -1.52 5.67
N ALA A 30 -10.07 -2.24 6.27
CA ALA A 30 -9.81 -3.04 7.46
C ALA A 30 -8.96 -4.28 7.15
N ASP A 31 -9.22 -4.94 6.02
CA ASP A 31 -8.45 -6.10 5.57
C ASP A 31 -7.00 -5.70 5.25
N ILE A 32 -6.83 -4.56 4.59
CA ILE A 32 -5.51 -4.00 4.25
C ILE A 32 -4.72 -3.67 5.52
N LEU A 33 -5.35 -3.00 6.50
CA LEU A 33 -4.68 -2.71 7.78
C LEU A 33 -4.30 -3.99 8.52
N LYS A 34 -5.19 -4.98 8.55
CA LYS A 34 -4.92 -6.27 9.19
C LYS A 34 -3.73 -6.97 8.52
N GLU A 35 -3.73 -7.04 7.20
CA GLU A 35 -2.63 -7.64 6.43
C GLU A 35 -1.31 -6.90 6.68
N MET A 36 -1.32 -5.57 6.72
CA MET A 36 -0.13 -4.79 7.10
C MET A 36 0.37 -5.15 8.51
N GLU A 37 -0.53 -5.31 9.48
CA GLU A 37 -0.15 -5.69 10.85
C GLU A 37 0.43 -7.10 10.93
N ASP A 38 -0.14 -8.04 10.18
CA ASP A 38 0.30 -9.42 10.08
C ASP A 38 1.68 -9.49 9.41
N ARG A 39 1.86 -8.79 8.28
CA ARG A 39 3.16 -8.62 7.60
C ARG A 39 4.19 -7.96 8.49
N GLY A 40 3.79 -7.00 9.31
CA GLY A 40 4.64 -6.34 10.32
C GLY A 40 5.24 -7.25 11.39
N THR A 41 4.78 -8.49 11.50
CA THR A 41 5.41 -9.51 12.36
C THR A 41 6.67 -10.11 11.73
N LYS A 42 6.80 -10.04 10.40
CA LYS A 42 7.94 -10.56 9.64
C LYS A 42 9.17 -9.63 9.79
N PRO A 43 10.40 -10.17 9.96
CA PRO A 43 11.60 -9.36 10.20
C PRO A 43 11.86 -8.27 9.15
N GLU A 44 11.56 -8.53 7.89
CA GLU A 44 11.75 -7.65 6.74
C GLU A 44 10.83 -6.42 6.79
N VAL A 45 9.56 -6.59 7.16
CA VAL A 45 8.59 -5.50 7.28
C VAL A 45 8.72 -4.78 8.63
N ARG A 46 9.21 -5.46 9.67
CA ARG A 46 9.44 -4.83 10.98
C ARG A 46 10.39 -3.62 10.89
N ARG A 47 11.32 -3.64 9.92
CA ARG A 47 12.20 -2.50 9.58
C ARG A 47 11.42 -1.33 8.96
N VAL A 48 10.45 -1.62 8.09
CA VAL A 48 9.51 -0.64 7.50
C VAL A 48 8.71 0.06 8.60
N PHE A 49 8.27 -0.69 9.61
CA PHE A 49 7.57 -0.15 10.77
C PHE A 49 8.47 0.56 11.78
N GLN A 50 9.80 0.55 11.57
CA GLN A 50 10.78 1.11 12.50
C GLN A 50 10.55 0.59 13.93
N SER A 51 10.27 -0.71 14.05
CA SER A 51 9.95 -1.39 15.31
C SER A 51 8.68 -0.89 16.03
N LYS A 52 7.81 -0.13 15.36
CA LYS A 52 6.53 0.36 15.91
C LYS A 52 5.40 0.26 14.87
N ARG A 53 4.33 -0.47 15.23
CA ARG A 53 3.12 -0.57 14.40
C ARG A 53 2.57 0.82 14.02
N PRO A 54 2.03 0.99 12.80
CA PRO A 54 1.38 2.23 12.40
C PRO A 54 0.17 2.51 13.29
N THR A 55 -0.03 3.78 13.62
CA THR A 55 -1.31 4.23 14.19
C THR A 55 -2.38 4.30 13.10
N MET A 56 -3.65 4.28 13.50
CA MET A 56 -4.77 4.44 12.58
C MET A 56 -4.68 5.76 11.76
N ALA A 57 -4.18 6.84 12.38
CA ALA A 57 -3.98 8.11 11.68
C ALA A 57 -2.89 8.02 10.61
N GLU A 58 -1.77 7.35 10.91
CA GLU A 58 -0.68 7.12 9.96
C GLU A 58 -1.13 6.26 8.78
N PHE A 59 -1.86 5.18 9.07
CA PHE A 59 -2.47 4.32 8.05
C PHE A 59 -3.42 5.12 7.15
N ASN A 60 -4.38 5.85 7.73
CA ASN A 60 -5.33 6.63 6.95
C ASN A 60 -4.65 7.69 6.08
N THR A 61 -3.57 8.30 6.58
CA THR A 61 -2.80 9.28 5.81
C THR A 61 -2.08 8.60 4.63
N ALA A 62 -1.43 7.46 4.86
CA ALA A 62 -0.74 6.69 3.82
C ALA A 62 -1.72 6.13 2.78
N PHE A 63 -2.86 5.62 3.22
CA PHE A 63 -3.91 5.11 2.34
C PHE A 63 -4.53 6.23 1.48
N ARG A 64 -4.83 7.39 2.05
CA ARG A 64 -5.36 8.51 1.26
C ARG A 64 -4.35 8.96 0.20
N PHE A 65 -3.05 8.87 0.49
CA PHE A 65 -2.01 9.11 -0.49
C PHE A 65 -2.13 8.11 -1.64
N THR A 66 -2.24 6.80 -1.37
CA THR A 66 -2.41 5.82 -2.46
C THR A 66 -3.67 6.06 -3.29
N GLU A 67 -4.79 6.48 -2.68
CA GLU A 67 -6.02 6.86 -3.40
C GLU A 67 -5.80 8.09 -4.29
N THR A 68 -5.20 9.15 -3.75
CA THR A 68 -5.02 10.44 -4.43
C THR A 68 -4.13 10.32 -5.67
N PHE A 69 -3.14 9.44 -5.61
CA PHE A 69 -2.15 9.26 -6.67
C PHE A 69 -2.51 8.13 -7.65
N GLY A 70 -3.72 7.56 -7.59
CA GLY A 70 -4.15 6.51 -8.52
C GLY A 70 -3.34 5.21 -8.35
N LEU A 71 -2.90 4.92 -7.13
CA LEU A 71 -2.23 3.66 -6.81
C LEU A 71 -3.27 2.59 -6.46
N VAL A 72 -4.35 3.01 -5.81
CA VAL A 72 -5.49 2.15 -5.49
C VAL A 72 -6.78 2.72 -6.08
N ARG A 73 -7.60 1.84 -6.64
CA ARG A 73 -8.90 2.15 -7.19
C ARG A 73 -9.99 1.75 -6.20
N PRO A 74 -10.83 2.69 -5.73
CA PRO A 74 -12.01 2.32 -4.96
C PRO A 74 -13.08 1.76 -5.90
N GLU A 75 -13.68 0.66 -5.47
CA GLU A 75 -14.83 0.03 -6.11
C GLU A 75 -15.95 -0.09 -5.06
N ARG A 76 -17.19 0.02 -5.51
CA ARG A 76 -18.36 -0.08 -4.64
C ARG A 76 -19.06 -1.40 -4.91
N THR A 77 -19.17 -2.22 -3.87
CA THR A 77 -19.89 -3.50 -3.96
C THR A 77 -21.40 -3.28 -4.07
N SER A 78 -22.14 -4.32 -4.48
CA SER A 78 -23.61 -4.33 -4.47
C SER A 78 -24.22 -4.08 -3.08
N SER A 79 -23.48 -4.40 -2.01
CA SER A 79 -23.84 -4.10 -0.62
C SER A 79 -23.52 -2.67 -0.18
N GLY A 80 -23.00 -1.84 -1.08
CA GLY A 80 -22.66 -0.44 -0.82
C GLY A 80 -21.35 -0.22 -0.08
N LYS A 81 -20.58 -1.28 0.19
CA LYS A 81 -19.26 -1.21 0.84
C LYS A 81 -18.19 -0.78 -0.18
N TYR A 82 -17.19 -0.05 0.31
CA TYR A 82 -15.99 0.25 -0.47
C TYR A 82 -14.98 -0.85 -0.32
N VAL A 83 -14.50 -1.31 -1.47
CA VAL A 83 -13.41 -2.26 -1.62
C VAL A 83 -12.38 -1.65 -2.56
N TYR A 84 -11.15 -2.12 -2.51
CA TYR A 84 -10.02 -1.46 -3.15
C TYR A 84 -9.22 -2.46 -3.97
N SER A 85 -8.84 -2.05 -5.17
CA SER A 85 -7.97 -2.80 -6.07
C SER A 85 -6.70 -2.02 -6.39
N LEU A 86 -5.58 -2.68 -6.71
CA LEU A 86 -4.40 -1.99 -7.22
C LEU A 86 -4.70 -1.52 -8.65
N GLU A 87 -4.32 -0.29 -8.99
CA GLU A 87 -4.44 0.16 -10.37
C GLU A 87 -3.51 -0.66 -11.27
N GLY A 88 -3.98 -1.06 -12.46
CA GLY A 88 -3.32 -2.09 -13.28
C GLY A 88 -1.83 -1.86 -13.54
N ARG A 89 -1.42 -0.59 -13.69
CA ARG A 89 -0.01 -0.20 -13.89
C ARG A 89 0.85 -0.38 -12.63
N LEU A 90 0.29 -0.25 -11.43
CA LEU A 90 1.01 -0.46 -10.18
C LEU A 90 1.23 -1.96 -9.92
N LYS A 91 0.28 -2.82 -10.29
CA LYS A 91 0.45 -4.28 -10.22
C LYS A 91 1.63 -4.74 -11.09
N GLU A 92 1.78 -4.18 -12.28
CA GLU A 92 2.91 -4.43 -13.17
C GLU A 92 4.24 -3.91 -12.60
N VAL A 93 4.25 -2.69 -12.07
CA VAL A 93 5.44 -2.09 -11.45
C VAL A 93 5.86 -2.87 -10.20
N MET A 94 4.93 -3.21 -9.31
CA MET A 94 5.25 -3.99 -8.09
C MET A 94 5.73 -5.41 -8.41
N ASN A 95 5.16 -6.07 -9.43
CA ASN A 95 5.65 -7.37 -9.89
C ASN A 95 7.06 -7.29 -10.49
N ALA A 96 7.37 -6.21 -11.21
CA ALA A 96 8.71 -5.97 -11.75
C ALA A 96 9.73 -5.56 -10.68
N CYS A 97 9.27 -4.96 -9.58
CA CYS A 97 10.09 -4.30 -8.56
C CYS A 97 10.19 -5.05 -7.21
N ARG A 98 9.96 -6.37 -7.17
CA ARG A 98 10.20 -7.22 -5.96
C ARG A 98 11.61 -7.12 -5.35
N GLY A 99 12.52 -6.34 -5.94
CA GLY A 99 13.83 -6.01 -5.39
C GLY A 99 14.10 -4.54 -5.04
N ASP A 100 13.23 -3.55 -5.36
CA ASP A 100 13.61 -2.13 -5.23
C ASP A 100 12.41 -1.15 -5.16
N PHE A 101 11.52 -1.33 -4.17
CA PHE A 101 10.41 -0.39 -3.94
C PHE A 101 10.89 1.02 -3.54
N ASP A 102 12.05 1.12 -2.88
CA ASP A 102 12.69 2.38 -2.51
C ASP A 102 13.09 3.21 -3.74
N ASP A 103 13.53 2.57 -4.83
CA ASP A 103 13.88 3.25 -6.07
C ASP A 103 12.66 3.79 -6.80
N VAL A 104 11.53 3.06 -6.82
CA VAL A 104 10.29 3.51 -7.44
C VAL A 104 9.75 4.77 -6.75
N ILE A 105 9.66 4.79 -5.41
CA ILE A 105 9.26 6.00 -4.67
C ILE A 105 10.25 7.16 -4.90
N THR A 106 11.55 6.85 -4.97
CA THR A 106 12.58 7.86 -5.19
C THR A 106 12.49 8.45 -6.60
N ASP A 107 12.16 7.67 -7.62
CA ASP A 107 12.01 8.12 -8.99
C ASP A 107 10.74 8.95 -9.21
N PHE A 108 9.64 8.60 -8.54
CA PHE A 108 8.42 9.43 -8.50
C PHE A 108 8.66 10.79 -7.83
N ALA A 109 9.52 10.85 -6.81
CA ALA A 109 9.86 12.09 -6.11
C ALA A 109 10.87 12.97 -6.87
N LYS A 110 11.62 12.41 -7.84
CA LYS A 110 12.66 13.10 -8.61
C LYS A 110 12.16 13.79 -9.88
N LYS A 111 10.93 13.52 -10.35
CA LYS A 111 10.37 14.18 -11.53
C LYS A 111 9.51 15.39 -11.11
N PRO A 112 9.97 16.64 -11.31
CA PRO A 112 9.07 17.78 -11.26
C PRO A 112 8.14 17.69 -12.46
N TRP A 113 6.83 17.59 -12.20
CA TRP A 113 5.83 17.56 -13.26
C TRP A 113 5.74 18.95 -13.90
N LYS A 114 5.89 19.01 -15.23
CA LYS A 114 5.49 20.14 -16.09
C LYS A 114 4.00 20.07 -16.38
#